data_AF-A0A2V5URX4-F1
#
_entry.id   AF-A0A2V5URX4-F1
#
_cell.length_a   1.000
_cell.length_b   1.000
_cell.length_c   1.000
_cell.angle_alpha   90.00
_cell.angle_beta   90.00
_cell.angle_gamma   90.00
#
_symmetry.space_group_name_H-M   'P 1'
#
loop_
_entity.id
_entity.type
_entity.pdbx_description
1 polymer ?
#
loop_
_entity_poly.entity_id
_entity_poly.type
_entity_poly.pdbx_seq_one_letter_code
_entity_poly.pdbx_strand_id
1 'polypeptide(L)'
;MAVAGSALIVLSPIIGLIALAIKMDDGGPVLFNQDRVGRGGRNFRCYKFRTMILGAEAIGNGLTVTADDSRITRVGHWLRL
;
A
#
# COMPACT_ATOMS: atom_id res chain seq x y z
N MET A 1 -6.96 -7.97 21.51
CA MET A 1 -7.10 -8.75 20.27
C MET A 1 -8.51 -8.72 19.69
N ALA A 2 -9.57 -8.78 20.52
CA ALA A 2 -10.96 -8.72 20.06
C ALA A 2 -11.27 -7.50 19.17
N VAL A 3 -10.92 -6.28 19.60
CA VAL A 3 -11.22 -5.03 18.86
C VAL A 3 -10.62 -5.03 17.45
N ALA A 4 -9.36 -5.46 17.32
CA ALA A 4 -8.67 -5.50 16.03
C ALA A 4 -9.29 -6.56 15.09
N GLY A 5 -9.66 -7.73 15.62
CA GLY A 5 -10.32 -8.78 14.84
C GLY A 5 -11.71 -8.36 14.35
N SER A 6 -12.51 -7.76 15.22
CA SER A 6 -13.85 -7.25 14.86
C SER A 6 -13.77 -6.15 13.79
N ALA A 7 -12.84 -5.21 13.94
CA ALA A 7 -12.61 -4.16 12.94
C ALA A 7 -12.21 -4.75 11.58
N LEU A 8 -11.37 -5.78 11.56
CA LEU A 8 -10.96 -6.44 10.31
C LEU A 8 -12.14 -7.10 9.60
N ILE A 9 -13.05 -7.75 10.34
CA ILE A 9 -14.24 -8.38 9.75
C ILE A 9 -15.16 -7.33 9.14
N VAL A 10 -15.45 -6.25 9.87
CA VAL A 10 -16.32 -5.16 9.40
C VAL A 10 -15.71 -4.43 8.19
N LEU A 11 -14.39 -4.25 8.17
CA LEU A 11 -13.68 -3.58 7.07
C LEU A 11 -13.29 -4.52 5.92
N SER A 12 -13.44 -5.84 6.08
CA SER A 12 -13.09 -6.83 5.06
C SER A 12 -13.70 -6.58 3.67
N PRO A 13 -14.98 -6.18 3.50
CA PRO A 13 -15.53 -5.90 2.18
C PRO A 13 -14.84 -4.70 1.52
N ILE A 14 -14.52 -3.64 2.28
CA ILE A 14 -13.85 -2.45 1.78
C ILE A 14 -12.39 -2.78 1.41
N ILE A 15 -11.70 -3.54 2.25
CA ILE A 15 -10.34 -4.04 1.99
C ILE A 15 -10.31 -4.88 0.70
N GLY A 16 -11.32 -5.73 0.49
CA GLY A 16 -11.45 -6.54 -0.73
C GLY A 16 -11.69 -5.70 -2.00
N LEU A 17 -12.53 -4.68 -1.92
CA LEU A 17 -12.77 -3.75 -3.04
C LEU A 17 -11.51 -2.97 -3.42
N ILE A 18 -10.79 -2.44 -2.42
CA ILE A 18 -9.51 -1.76 -2.63
C ILE A 18 -8.50 -2.72 -3.25
N ALA A 19 -8.44 -3.96 -2.75
CA ALA A 19 -7.55 -4.98 -3.29
C ALA A 19 -7.85 -5.29 -4.77
N LEU A 20 -9.12 -5.41 -5.12
CA LEU A 20 -9.55 -5.64 -6.50
C LEU A 20 -9.21 -4.43 -7.40
N ALA A 21 -9.49 -3.21 -6.93
CA ALA A 21 -9.18 -1.98 -7.65
C ALA A 21 -7.67 -1.87 -7.96
N ILE A 22 -6.81 -2.13 -6.97
CA ILE A 22 -5.35 -2.12 -7.16
C ILE A 22 -4.90 -3.19 -8.17
N LYS A 23 -5.50 -4.39 -8.08
CA LYS A 23 -5.17 -5.51 -8.99
C LYS A 23 -5.61 -5.23 -10.43
N MET A 24 -6.75 -4.55 -10.62
CA MET A 24 -7.22 -4.17 -11.95
C MET A 24 -6.39 -3.04 -12.58
N ASP A 25 -5.76 -2.19 -11.77
CA ASP A 25 -5.01 -1.02 -12.26
C ASP A 25 -3.59 -1.39 -12.74
N ASP A 26 -2.80 -2.13 -11.94
CA ASP A 26 -1.39 -2.44 -12.22
C ASP A 26 -1.12 -3.95 -12.41
N GLY A 27 -2.10 -4.83 -12.13
CA GLY A 27 -1.93 -6.30 -12.21
C GLY A 27 -1.00 -6.90 -11.14
N GLY A 28 -0.24 -6.08 -10.44
CA GLY A 28 0.77 -6.46 -9.45
C GLY A 28 0.22 -6.88 -8.06
N PRO A 29 1.12 -7.13 -7.11
CA PRO A 29 0.75 -7.45 -5.73
C PRO A 29 0.03 -6.27 -5.05
N VAL A 30 -1.09 -6.57 -4.38
CA VAL A 30 -1.95 -5.56 -3.73
C VAL A 30 -1.30 -4.91 -2.52
N LEU A 31 -0.57 -5.70 -1.73
CA LEU A 31 0.07 -5.24 -0.51
C LEU A 31 1.56 -4.99 -0.75
N PHE A 32 2.03 -3.82 -0.32
CA PHE A 32 3.43 -3.47 -0.24
C PHE A 32 3.91 -3.67 1.21
N ASN A 33 5.03 -4.36 1.36
CA ASN A 33 5.69 -4.54 2.66
C ASN A 33 6.84 -3.54 2.77
N GLN A 34 6.91 -2.84 3.90
CA GLN A 34 8.01 -1.94 4.22
C GLN A 34 8.56 -2.30 5.60
N ASP A 35 9.84 -2.64 5.69
CA ASP A 35 10.49 -2.84 6.97
C ASP A 35 10.61 -1.51 7.72
N ARG A 36 10.16 -1.51 8.97
CA ARG A 36 10.26 -0.37 9.89
C ARG A 36 10.89 -0.84 11.19
N VAL A 37 11.70 0.03 11.79
CA VAL A 37 12.29 -0.23 13.11
C VAL A 37 11.17 -0.11 14.16
N GLY A 38 10.87 -1.21 14.83
CA GLY A 38 9.87 -1.29 15.88
C GLY A 38 10.47 -1.19 17.28
N ARG A 39 9.68 -1.63 18.27
CA ARG A 39 10.06 -1.57 19.69
C ARG A 39 11.32 -2.40 19.95
N GLY A 40 12.30 -1.79 20.62
CA GLY A 40 13.56 -2.45 20.98
C GLY A 40 14.50 -2.72 19.80
N GLY A 41 14.42 -1.91 18.74
CA GLY A 41 15.30 -2.04 17.57
C GLY A 41 14.96 -3.22 16.66
N ARG A 42 13.86 -3.95 16.93
CA ARG A 42 13.43 -5.07 16.11
C ARG A 42 12.67 -4.58 14.90
N ASN A 43 13.13 -4.95 13.71
CA ASN A 43 12.40 -4.67 12.47
C ASN A 43 11.06 -5.41 12.45
N PHE A 44 10.03 -4.75 11.94
CA PHE A 44 8.75 -5.37 11.61
C PHE A 44 8.32 -4.95 10.23
N ARG A 45 7.61 -5.86 9.55
CA ARG A 45 7.04 -5.62 8.23
C ARG A 45 5.74 -4.84 8.39
N CYS A 46 5.74 -3.60 7.92
CA CYS A 46 4.55 -2.78 7.81
C CYS A 46 3.87 -3.06 6.46
N TYR A 47 2.69 -3.67 6.50
CA TYR A 47 1.88 -3.91 5.31
C TYR A 47 0.98 -2.71 5.04
N LYS A 48 1.00 -2.23 3.80
CA LYS A 48 0.11 -1.16 3.31
C LYS A 48 -0.38 -1.49 1.90
N PHE A 49 -1.47 -0.88 1.49
CA PHE A 49 -1.91 -0.97 0.10
C PHE A 49 -0.88 -0.32 -0.83
N ARG A 50 -0.63 -0.99 -1.95
CA ARG A 50 0.23 -0.47 -3.00
C ARG A 50 -0.49 0.69 -3.69
N THR A 51 0.20 1.83 -3.76
CA THR A 51 -0.28 3.06 -4.41
C THR A 51 0.62 3.49 -5.57
N MET A 52 1.64 2.71 -5.88
CA MET A 52 2.61 2.94 -6.95
C MET A 52 2.76 1.69 -7.81
N ILE A 53 3.13 1.86 -9.08
CA ILE A 53 3.35 0.78 -10.05
C ILE A 53 4.46 -0.18 -9.61
N LEU A 54 4.45 -1.39 -10.16
CA LEU A 54 5.55 -2.35 -9.96
C LEU A 54 6.88 -1.76 -10.44
N GLY A 55 7.91 -1.81 -9.59
CA GLY A 55 9.23 -1.31 -9.94
C GLY A 55 9.37 0.21 -9.86
N ALA A 56 8.41 0.93 -9.26
CA ALA A 56 8.52 2.37 -9.02
C ALA A 56 9.81 2.77 -8.27
N GLU A 57 10.40 1.88 -7.47
CA GLU A 57 11.69 2.11 -6.79
C GLU A 57 12.88 2.15 -7.76
N ALA A 58 12.78 1.45 -8.90
CA ALA A 58 13.80 1.38 -9.94
C ALA A 58 13.60 2.45 -11.05
N ILE A 59 12.49 3.19 -11.02
CA ILE A 59 12.12 4.18 -12.02
C ILE A 59 12.08 5.55 -11.33
N GLY A 60 12.74 6.59 -11.87
CA GLY A 60 12.63 7.99 -11.37
C GLY A 60 13.65 8.41 -10.29
N ASN A 61 13.39 9.56 -9.64
CA ASN A 61 14.32 10.30 -8.76
C ASN A 61 14.51 9.69 -7.35
N GLY A 62 14.51 8.36 -7.24
CA GLY A 62 14.65 7.65 -5.96
C GLY A 62 13.42 7.81 -5.06
N LEU A 63 13.65 8.17 -3.77
CA LEU A 63 12.64 8.20 -2.70
C LEU A 63 11.73 9.44 -2.71
N THR A 64 12.03 10.44 -3.53
CA THR A 64 11.27 11.69 -3.57
C THR A 64 10.01 11.50 -4.41
N VAL A 65 8.85 11.65 -3.78
CA VAL A 65 7.53 11.60 -4.44
C VAL A 65 7.08 13.03 -4.68
N THR A 66 6.98 13.43 -5.95
CA THR A 66 6.36 14.70 -6.36
C THR A 66 4.85 14.53 -6.55
N ALA A 67 4.10 15.64 -6.53
CA ALA A 67 2.64 15.61 -6.70
C ALA A 67 2.20 15.02 -8.06
N ASP A 68 3.04 15.14 -9.10
CA ASP A 68 2.79 14.66 -10.47
C ASP A 68 3.63 13.42 -10.81
N ASP A 69 3.81 12.51 -9.85
CA ASP A 69 4.65 11.33 -10.05
C ASP A 69 3.91 10.27 -10.88
N SER A 70 4.39 10.06 -12.12
CA SER A 70 3.86 9.09 -13.08
C SER A 70 3.90 7.64 -12.60
N ARG A 71 4.60 7.37 -11.49
CA ARG A 71 4.66 6.06 -10.84
C ARG A 71 3.47 5.80 -9.92
N ILE A 72 2.61 6.78 -9.64
CA ILE A 72 1.41 6.63 -8.80
C ILE A 72 0.28 6.04 -9.65
N THR A 73 -0.34 4.97 -9.15
CA THR A 73 -1.48 4.34 -9.84
C THR A 73 -2.73 5.23 -9.71
N ARG A 74 -3.69 5.11 -10.63
CA ARG A 74 -4.92 5.91 -10.56
C ARG A 74 -5.66 5.65 -9.26
N VAL A 75 -5.78 4.38 -8.87
CA VAL A 75 -6.32 3.99 -7.56
C VAL A 75 -5.43 4.51 -6.42
N GLY A 76 -4.11 4.46 -6.58
CA GLY A 76 -3.15 4.97 -5.61
C GLY A 76 -3.24 6.47 -5.36
N HIS A 77 -3.60 7.27 -6.36
CA HIS A 77 -3.85 8.70 -6.22
C HIS A 77 -5.05 8.95 -5.30
N TRP A 78 -6.16 8.21 -5.48
CA TRP A 78 -7.34 8.32 -4.62
C TRP A 78 -7.09 7.87 -3.17
N LEU A 79 -6.25 6.84 -2.96
CA LEU A 79 -5.88 6.38 -1.62
C LEU A 79 -4.93 7.34 -0.86
N ARG A 80 -4.32 8.31 -1.54
CA ARG A 80 -3.36 9.26 -0.97
C ARG A 80 -3.95 10.65 -0.70
N LEU A 81 -5.16 10.93 -1.20
CA LEU A 81 -5.94 12.14 -0.87
C LEU A 81 -6.36 12.11 0.61
#